data_AF-A0A928DGW0-F1
#
_entry.id   AF-A0A928DGW0-F1
#
_cell.length_a   1.000
_cell.length_b   1.000
_cell.length_c   1.000
_cell.angle_alpha   90.00
_cell.angle_beta   90.00
_cell.angle_gamma   90.00
#
_symmetry.space_group_name_H-M   'P 1'
#
loop_
_entity.id
_entity.type
_entity.pdbx_description
1 polymer ?
#
loop_
_entity_poly.entity_id
_entity_poly.type
_entity_poly.pdbx_seq_one_letter_code
_entity_poly.pdbx_strand_id
1 'polypeptide(L)'
;MAQFQMQCPRCYSYCVVDEAWENQPIQCPTCGTQIIVRKPETKSTASLVLGIIGLVLCLGAIGWIFSLIGLIIGCVKKYKTGIILGSIGLGVNLLLIIVSLALVLPAMDAAREKARQHKCQSNVKQIMSAMHMYASDNDNVFPKMEGEDGMDLLRDGWYLPSSSVFQCPSVEGRKSCYVYIGEGLDSSLASSLPVVIENPKNHKGYISVGYGDGSARGHYKIPKNIRSVSKAVEYILEKDGVVSQGSKEKEILLKNAERY
;
A
#
# COMPACT_ATOMS: atom_id res chain seq x y z
N MET A 1 10.35 26.05 9.83
CA MET A 1 10.47 24.59 10.01
C MET A 1 9.07 24.02 9.84
N ALA A 2 8.85 23.04 8.97
CA ALA A 2 7.50 22.48 8.85
C ALA A 2 7.19 21.70 10.13
N GLN A 3 6.02 21.98 10.71
CA GLN A 3 5.47 21.20 11.81
C GLN A 3 4.37 20.34 11.25
N PHE A 4 4.35 19.06 11.62
CA PHE A 4 3.24 18.18 11.31
C PHE A 4 2.63 17.64 12.60
N GLN A 5 1.33 17.41 12.55
CA GLN A 5 0.57 16.85 13.65
C GLN A 5 0.47 15.33 13.46
N MET A 6 0.73 14.59 14.53
CA MET A 6 0.46 13.16 14.58
C MET A 6 -0.31 12.82 15.86
N GLN A 7 -1.10 11.76 15.84
CA GLN A 7 -1.79 11.28 17.04
C GLN A 7 -0.90 10.31 17.82
N CYS A 8 -0.83 10.48 19.13
CA CYS A 8 -0.15 9.53 20.00
C CYS A 8 -0.87 8.17 19.96
N PRO A 9 -0.17 7.05 19.70
CA PRO A 9 -0.81 5.73 19.62
C PRO A 9 -1.36 5.24 20.97
N ARG A 10 -0.95 5.85 22.09
CA ARG A 10 -1.39 5.44 23.43
C ARG A 10 -2.56 6.26 23.97
N CYS A 11 -2.54 7.58 23.78
CA CYS A 11 -3.54 8.48 24.38
C CYS A 11 -4.35 9.27 23.34
N TYR A 12 -4.09 9.08 22.05
CA TYR A 12 -4.75 9.76 20.92
C TYR A 12 -4.66 11.30 20.91
N SER A 13 -3.97 11.91 21.89
CA SER A 13 -3.66 13.34 21.87
C SER A 13 -2.79 13.71 20.67
N TYR A 14 -3.07 14.88 20.09
CA TYR A 14 -2.26 15.44 19.02
C TYR A 14 -0.90 15.89 19.56
N CYS A 15 0.15 15.37 18.96
CA CYS A 15 1.53 15.77 19.19
C CYS A 15 2.00 16.60 17.99
N VAL A 16 2.54 17.79 18.26
CA VAL A 16 3.19 18.60 17.23
C VAL A 16 4.65 18.17 17.16
N VAL A 17 5.10 17.81 15.96
CA VAL A 17 6.47 17.34 15.73
C VAL A 17 7.13 18.26 14.70
N ASP A 18 8.33 18.74 15.02
CA ASP A 18 9.14 19.47 14.04
C ASP A 18 9.78 18.49 13.06
N GLU A 19 9.85 18.87 11.78
CA GLU A 19 10.42 18.04 10.71
C GLU A 19 11.90 17.63 10.95
N ALA A 20 12.61 18.31 11.87
CA ALA A 20 13.99 18.02 12.24
C ALA A 20 14.18 16.73 13.07
N TRP A 21 13.10 16.09 13.54
CA TRP A 21 13.15 14.92 14.42
C TRP A 21 13.02 13.62 13.62
N GLU A 22 14.00 13.33 12.75
CA GLU A 22 14.07 12.06 12.04
C GLU A 22 14.73 10.99 12.94
N ASN A 23 14.02 9.89 13.21
CA ASN A 23 14.47 8.79 14.09
C ASN A 23 14.81 9.18 15.54
N GLN A 24 14.45 10.40 15.96
CA GLN A 24 14.60 10.84 17.34
C GLN A 24 13.37 10.40 18.15
N PRO A 25 13.55 9.84 19.37
CA PRO A 25 12.44 9.55 20.24
C PRO A 25 11.86 10.86 20.78
N ILE A 26 10.59 11.13 20.52
CA ILE A 26 9.85 12.22 21.16
C ILE A 26 9.03 11.66 22.33
N GLN A 27 8.83 12.45 23.38
CA GLN A 27 7.88 12.09 24.42
C GLN A 27 6.55 12.77 24.18
N CYS A 28 5.47 12.00 24.24
CA CYS A 28 4.12 12.56 24.21
C CYS A 28 3.94 13.49 25.42
N PRO A 29 3.55 14.76 25.24
CA PRO A 29 3.37 15.71 26.34
C PRO A 29 2.20 15.34 27.27
N THR A 30 1.24 14.56 26.77
CA THR A 30 0.08 14.14 27.57
C THR A 30 0.32 12.87 28.38
N CYS A 31 0.99 11.87 27.82
CA CYS A 31 1.09 10.55 28.46
C CYS A 31 2.53 10.05 28.69
N GLY A 32 3.55 10.85 28.35
CA GLY A 32 4.96 10.51 28.55
C GLY A 32 5.48 9.34 27.71
N THR A 33 4.68 8.82 26.78
CA THR A 33 5.08 7.66 25.95
C THR A 33 6.09 8.09 24.91
N GLN A 34 7.17 7.32 24.77
CA GLN A 34 8.19 7.55 23.74
C GLN A 34 7.66 7.10 22.37
N ILE A 35 7.72 8.00 21.38
CA ILE A 35 7.29 7.76 20.00
C ILE A 35 8.49 7.99 19.09
N ILE A 36 8.81 7.03 18.23
CA ILE A 36 9.85 7.19 17.22
C ILE A 36 9.19 7.60 15.92
N VAL A 37 9.46 8.84 15.53
CA VAL A 37 8.91 9.42 14.31
C VAL A 37 9.72 8.94 13.11
N ARG A 38 9.07 8.21 12.20
CA ARG A 38 9.66 7.79 10.93
C ARG A 38 9.09 8.65 9.81
N LYS A 39 9.97 9.33 9.06
CA LYS A 39 9.57 10.07 7.87
C LYS A 39 8.91 9.09 6.87
N PRO A 40 7.75 9.43 6.26
CA PRO A 40 7.27 8.64 5.13
C PRO A 40 8.33 8.68 4.02
N GLU A 41 8.71 7.52 3.45
CA GLU A 41 9.58 7.46 2.25
C GLU A 41 8.83 8.09 1.06
N THR A 42 8.73 9.42 1.00
CA THR A 42 8.21 10.13 -0.16
C THR A 42 9.28 10.12 -1.24
N LYS A 43 9.29 9.06 -2.06
CA LYS A 43 10.08 9.02 -3.28
C LYS A 43 9.48 10.01 -4.29
N SER A 44 9.77 11.30 -4.08
CA SER A 44 9.34 12.46 -4.88
C SER A 44 9.86 12.43 -6.33
N THR A 45 10.70 11.45 -6.67
CA THR A 45 11.21 11.25 -8.03
C THR A 45 10.12 10.83 -9.02
N ALA A 46 9.05 10.17 -8.56
CA ALA A 46 7.99 9.70 -9.47
C ALA A 46 7.12 10.85 -10.01
N SER A 47 6.73 11.81 -9.16
CA SER A 47 5.88 12.94 -9.55
C SER A 47 6.61 13.88 -10.52
N LEU A 48 7.91 14.13 -10.29
CA LEU A 48 8.73 14.93 -11.19
C LEU A 48 8.85 14.30 -12.59
N VAL A 49 9.11 12.99 -12.65
CA VAL A 49 9.24 12.26 -13.92
C VAL A 49 7.93 12.25 -14.70
N LEU A 50 6.79 12.00 -14.03
CA LEU A 50 5.47 12.09 -14.69
C LEU A 50 5.16 13.51 -15.19
N GLY A 51 5.54 14.54 -14.43
CA GLY A 51 5.36 15.94 -14.85
C GLY A 51 6.17 16.28 -16.11
N ILE A 52 7.42 15.83 -16.19
CA ILE A 52 8.29 16.03 -17.37
C ILE A 52 7.72 15.29 -18.58
N ILE A 53 7.26 14.05 -18.42
CA ILE A 53 6.65 13.28 -19.51
C ILE A 53 5.37 13.95 -20.00
N GLY A 54 4.51 14.42 -19.09
CA GLY A 54 3.28 15.13 -19.45
C GLY A 54 3.58 16.40 -20.26
N LEU A 55 4.58 17.18 -19.85
CA LEU A 55 5.02 18.37 -20.59
C LEU A 55 5.56 18.01 -21.98
N VAL A 56 6.39 16.97 -22.08
CA VAL A 56 6.97 16.47 -23.34
C VAL A 56 5.88 16.02 -24.31
N LEU A 57 4.87 15.30 -23.83
CA LEU A 57 3.74 14.86 -24.66
C LEU A 57 2.86 16.04 -25.12
N CYS A 58 2.61 17.03 -24.25
CA CYS A 58 1.88 18.23 -24.62
C CYS A 58 2.61 19.08 -25.67
N LEU A 59 3.91 19.32 -25.49
CA LEU A 59 4.73 20.05 -26.46
C LEU A 59 4.88 19.26 -27.76
N GLY A 60 5.00 17.94 -27.67
CA GLY A 60 4.97 17.04 -28.82
C GLY A 60 3.69 17.19 -29.63
N ALA A 61 2.51 17.18 -29.00
CA ALA A 61 1.22 17.33 -29.68
C ALA A 61 1.13 18.63 -30.48
N ILE A 62 1.62 19.75 -29.93
CA ILE A 62 1.70 21.03 -30.64
C ILE A 62 2.68 20.93 -31.82
N GLY A 63 3.84 20.30 -31.62
CA GLY A 63 4.85 20.06 -32.65
C GLY A 63 4.33 19.20 -33.82
N TRP A 64 3.48 18.22 -33.55
CA TRP A 64 2.80 17.39 -34.55
C TRP A 64 1.90 18.23 -35.45
N ILE A 65 1.09 19.12 -34.86
CA ILE A 65 0.17 20.00 -35.59
C ILE A 65 0.96 20.92 -36.54
N PHE A 66 2.00 21.59 -36.07
CA PHE A 66 2.81 22.48 -36.91
C PHE A 66 3.56 21.72 -38.01
N SER A 67 4.10 20.54 -37.71
CA SER A 67 4.81 19.71 -38.70
C SER A 67 3.88 19.22 -39.80
N LEU A 68 2.65 18.81 -39.44
CA LEU A 68 1.61 18.41 -40.40
C LEU A 68 1.14 19.57 -41.26
N ILE A 69 0.84 20.73 -40.67
CA ILE A 69 0.42 21.92 -41.42
C ILE A 69 1.52 22.36 -42.40
N GLY A 70 2.78 22.40 -41.95
CA GLY A 70 3.92 22.73 -42.79
C GLY A 70 4.10 21.77 -43.96
N LEU A 71 3.94 20.46 -43.72
CA LEU A 71 4.02 19.43 -44.75
C LEU A 71 2.88 19.54 -45.76
N ILE A 72 1.63 19.73 -45.30
CA ILE A 72 0.44 19.85 -46.16
C ILE A 72 0.55 21.08 -47.06
N ILE A 73 0.82 22.26 -46.48
CA ILE A 73 0.99 23.49 -47.27
C ILE A 73 2.18 23.36 -48.22
N GLY A 74 3.27 22.74 -47.78
CA GLY A 74 4.45 22.46 -48.59
C GLY A 74 4.13 21.59 -49.81
N CYS A 75 3.31 20.55 -49.65
CA CYS A 75 2.88 19.68 -50.74
C CYS A 75 1.90 20.36 -51.71
N VAL A 76 0.90 21.08 -51.18
CA VAL A 76 -0.13 21.76 -51.99
C VAL A 76 0.47 22.92 -52.80
N LYS A 77 1.31 23.75 -52.18
CA LYS A 77 1.94 24.92 -52.83
C LYS A 77 3.31 24.61 -53.45
N LYS A 78 3.78 23.37 -53.40
CA LYS A 78 5.10 22.90 -53.86
C LYS A 78 6.30 23.70 -53.30
N TYR A 79 6.20 24.16 -52.05
CA TYR A 79 7.32 24.82 -51.37
C TYR A 79 8.30 23.79 -50.81
N LYS A 80 9.52 23.76 -51.38
CA LYS A 80 10.59 22.84 -50.94
C LYS A 80 10.89 22.98 -49.44
N THR A 81 10.90 24.20 -48.92
CA THR A 81 11.17 24.48 -47.50
C THR A 81 10.11 23.89 -46.57
N GLY A 82 8.83 23.94 -46.93
CA GLY A 82 7.74 23.38 -46.13
C GLY A 82 7.79 21.86 -46.04
N ILE A 83 8.15 21.21 -47.16
CA ILE A 83 8.35 19.75 -47.21
C ILE A 83 9.52 19.32 -46.31
N ILE A 84 10.65 20.03 -46.37
CA ILE A 84 11.85 19.72 -45.57
C ILE A 84 11.57 19.92 -44.07
N LEU A 85 11.05 21.08 -43.68
CA LEU A 85 10.79 21.40 -42.27
C LEU A 85 9.73 20.48 -41.65
N GLY A 86 8.65 20.19 -42.39
CA GLY A 86 7.60 19.27 -41.94
C GLY A 86 8.12 17.84 -41.74
N SER A 87 8.92 17.33 -42.70
CA SER A 87 9.48 15.97 -42.63
C SER A 87 10.46 15.81 -41.47
N ILE A 88 11.34 16.80 -41.25
CA ILE A 88 12.27 16.80 -40.11
C ILE A 88 11.50 16.85 -38.79
N GLY A 89 10.51 17.74 -38.66
CA GLY A 89 9.69 17.87 -37.45
C GLY A 89 8.93 16.59 -37.09
N LEU A 90 8.37 15.91 -38.09
CA LEU A 90 7.74 14.59 -37.93
C LEU A 90 8.74 13.55 -37.38
N GLY A 91 9.94 13.50 -37.95
CA GLY A 91 10.99 12.56 -37.50
C GLY A 91 11.45 12.80 -36.07
N VAL A 92 11.67 14.07 -35.68
CA VAL A 92 12.06 14.43 -34.31
C VAL A 92 10.98 14.06 -33.29
N ASN A 93 9.70 14.30 -33.62
CA ASN A 93 8.59 13.93 -32.74
C ASN A 93 8.46 12.41 -32.55
N LEU A 94 8.65 11.63 -33.62
CA LEU A 94 8.65 10.17 -33.55
C LEU A 94 9.80 9.65 -32.67
N LEU A 95 11.00 10.21 -32.83
CA LEU A 95 12.16 9.85 -32.02
C LEU A 95 11.91 10.15 -30.53
N LEU A 96 11.31 11.30 -30.23
CA LEU A 96 10.99 11.72 -28.87
C LEU A 96 10.00 10.77 -28.19
N ILE A 97 8.97 10.30 -28.90
CA ILE A 97 7.99 9.33 -28.37
C ILE A 97 8.67 8.01 -28.02
N ILE A 98 9.54 7.51 -28.89
CA ILE A 98 10.27 6.25 -28.69
C ILE A 98 11.15 6.33 -27.44
N VAL A 99 11.95 7.40 -27.31
CA VAL A 99 12.81 7.62 -26.14
C VAL A 99 11.98 7.76 -24.86
N SER A 100 10.86 8.50 -24.93
CA SER A 100 9.97 8.67 -23.78
C SER A 100 9.40 7.34 -23.31
N LEU A 101 8.85 6.53 -24.22
CA LEU A 101 8.31 5.20 -23.92
C LEU A 101 9.38 4.28 -23.31
N ALA A 102 10.60 4.29 -23.85
CA ALA A 102 11.70 3.47 -23.33
C ALA A 102 12.00 3.74 -21.84
N LEU A 103 11.85 4.99 -21.38
CA LEU A 103 12.04 5.37 -19.97
C LEU A 103 10.81 5.06 -19.10
N VAL A 104 9.60 5.12 -19.66
CA VAL A 104 8.35 4.89 -18.92
C VAL A 104 8.12 3.41 -18.61
N LEU A 105 8.39 2.52 -19.56
CA LEU A 105 8.10 1.08 -19.43
C LEU A 105 8.63 0.45 -18.11
N PRO A 106 9.92 0.59 -17.72
CA PRO A 106 10.41 0.01 -16.47
C PRO A 106 9.80 0.66 -15.21
N ALA A 107 9.44 1.94 -15.28
CA ALA A 107 8.81 2.64 -14.17
C ALA A 107 7.35 2.20 -13.94
N MET A 108 6.65 1.80 -15.00
CA MET A 108 5.26 1.35 -14.91
C MET A 108 5.10 0.05 -14.12
N ASP A 109 6.02 -0.91 -14.24
CA ASP A 109 5.93 -2.16 -13.49
C ASP A 109 6.10 -1.94 -11.98
N ALA A 110 7.06 -1.09 -11.59
CA ALA A 110 7.22 -0.68 -10.20
C ALA A 110 6.00 0.10 -9.69
N ALA A 111 5.38 0.94 -10.52
CA ALA A 111 4.17 1.68 -10.17
C ALA A 111 2.95 0.77 -10.01
N ARG A 112 2.78 -0.22 -10.89
CA ARG A 112 1.72 -1.24 -10.79
C ARG A 112 1.86 -2.04 -9.52
N GLU A 113 3.08 -2.48 -9.18
CA GLU A 113 3.30 -3.23 -7.95
C GLU A 113 2.96 -2.39 -6.71
N LYS A 114 3.33 -1.10 -6.68
CA LYS A 114 2.89 -0.18 -5.61
C LYS A 114 1.38 0.00 -5.57
N ALA A 115 0.71 0.10 -6.71
CA ALA A 115 -0.74 0.19 -6.75
C ALA A 115 -1.40 -1.09 -6.18
N ARG A 116 -0.86 -2.27 -6.49
CA ARG A 116 -1.30 -3.54 -5.91
C ARG A 116 -1.07 -3.56 -4.39
N GLN A 117 0.09 -3.11 -3.92
CA GLN A 117 0.38 -2.98 -2.49
C GLN A 117 -0.63 -2.08 -1.76
N HIS A 118 -0.94 -0.92 -2.32
CA HIS A 118 -1.95 -0.01 -1.77
C HIS A 118 -3.35 -0.64 -1.77
N LYS A 119 -3.69 -1.39 -2.82
CA LYS A 119 -4.96 -2.12 -2.87
C LYS A 119 -5.03 -3.19 -1.77
N CYS A 120 -3.96 -3.96 -1.54
CA CYS A 120 -3.92 -4.94 -0.46
C CYS A 120 -4.07 -4.28 0.91
N GLN A 121 -3.41 -3.15 1.15
CA GLN A 121 -3.58 -2.39 2.38
C GLN A 121 -5.03 -1.91 2.56
N SER A 122 -5.66 -1.42 1.49
CA SER A 122 -7.06 -0.98 1.51
C SER A 122 -8.03 -2.14 1.79
N ASN A 123 -7.76 -3.32 1.24
CA ASN A 123 -8.54 -4.53 1.51
C ASN A 123 -8.42 -4.93 2.99
N VAL A 124 -7.20 -4.98 3.54
CA VAL A 124 -6.99 -5.25 4.98
C VAL A 124 -7.72 -4.22 5.84
N LYS A 125 -7.69 -2.94 5.48
CA LYS A 125 -8.43 -1.90 6.23
C LYS A 125 -9.94 -2.17 6.23
N GLN A 126 -10.53 -2.54 5.09
CA GLN A 126 -11.95 -2.90 5.02
C GLN A 126 -12.28 -4.12 5.88
N ILE A 127 -11.43 -5.16 5.85
CA ILE A 127 -11.58 -6.35 6.70
C ILE A 127 -11.53 -5.95 8.19
N MET A 128 -10.54 -5.15 8.58
CA MET A 128 -10.40 -4.72 9.97
C MET A 128 -11.58 -3.86 10.44
N SER A 129 -12.09 -2.97 9.57
CA SER A 129 -13.31 -2.21 9.88
C SER A 129 -14.51 -3.13 10.12
N ALA A 130 -14.68 -4.16 9.27
CA ALA A 130 -15.75 -5.14 9.45
C ALA A 130 -15.58 -5.99 10.72
N MET A 131 -14.35 -6.39 11.04
CA MET A 131 -14.04 -7.11 12.29
C MET A 131 -14.41 -6.27 13.53
N HIS A 132 -14.19 -4.96 13.49
CA HIS A 132 -14.58 -4.05 14.58
C HIS A 132 -16.08 -3.86 14.69
N MET A 133 -16.78 -3.77 13.55
CA MET A 133 -18.25 -3.74 13.56
C MET A 133 -18.81 -5.04 14.16
N TYR A 134 -18.28 -6.19 13.76
CA TYR A 134 -18.65 -7.48 14.35
C TYR A 134 -18.38 -7.51 15.85
N ALA A 135 -17.17 -7.12 16.28
CA ALA A 135 -16.81 -7.13 17.70
C ALA A 135 -17.73 -6.21 18.52
N SER A 136 -18.11 -5.05 17.99
CA SER A 136 -19.05 -4.13 18.63
C SER A 136 -20.42 -4.78 18.87
N ASP A 137 -20.87 -5.66 17.97
CA ASP A 137 -22.15 -6.38 18.10
C ASP A 137 -22.03 -7.65 18.95
N ASN A 138 -20.81 -8.14 19.21
CA ASN A 138 -20.53 -9.44 19.82
C ASN A 138 -19.60 -9.32 21.04
N ASP A 139 -19.98 -8.51 22.02
CA ASP A 139 -19.30 -8.37 23.32
C ASP A 139 -17.79 -8.03 23.25
N ASN A 140 -17.38 -7.26 22.23
CA ASN A 140 -15.98 -6.90 21.95
C ASN A 140 -15.06 -8.09 21.63
N VAL A 141 -15.61 -9.22 21.20
CA VAL A 141 -14.83 -10.41 20.84
C VAL A 141 -14.77 -10.54 19.32
N PHE A 142 -13.58 -10.80 18.78
CA PHE A 142 -13.45 -11.11 17.36
C PHE A 142 -14.07 -12.49 17.02
N PRO A 143 -14.42 -12.76 15.74
CA PRO A 143 -15.03 -14.02 15.33
C PRO A 143 -14.32 -15.25 15.88
N LYS A 144 -15.09 -16.19 16.47
CA LYS A 144 -14.55 -17.47 16.95
C LYS A 144 -14.35 -18.51 15.83
N MET A 145 -14.56 -18.12 14.58
CA MET A 145 -14.39 -19.00 13.43
C MET A 145 -13.08 -18.68 12.72
N GLU A 146 -12.44 -19.73 12.22
CA GLU A 146 -11.06 -19.70 11.74
C GLU A 146 -10.96 -19.21 10.29
N GLY A 147 -9.84 -18.59 9.90
CA GLY A 147 -9.43 -18.49 8.50
C GLY A 147 -10.49 -17.99 7.52
N GLU A 148 -10.81 -18.83 6.51
CA GLU A 148 -11.84 -18.56 5.51
C GLU A 148 -13.24 -18.51 6.12
N ASP A 149 -13.54 -19.35 7.12
CA ASP A 149 -14.87 -19.40 7.77
C ASP A 149 -15.15 -18.15 8.60
N GLY A 150 -14.14 -17.63 9.30
CA GLY A 150 -14.22 -16.36 10.03
C GLY A 150 -14.40 -15.16 9.10
N MET A 151 -13.76 -15.19 7.93
CA MET A 151 -13.92 -14.16 6.90
C MET A 151 -15.29 -14.26 6.19
N ASP A 152 -15.76 -15.47 5.95
CA ASP A 152 -17.08 -15.74 5.37
C ASP A 152 -18.21 -15.33 6.33
N LEU A 153 -18.02 -15.49 7.65
CA LEU A 153 -18.95 -14.94 8.66
C LEU A 153 -19.16 -13.43 8.50
N LEU A 154 -18.09 -12.67 8.27
CA LEU A 154 -18.20 -11.22 8.11
C LEU A 154 -18.99 -10.85 6.85
N ARG A 155 -18.85 -11.64 5.78
CA ARG A 155 -19.62 -11.44 4.56
C ARG A 155 -21.09 -11.81 4.77
N ASP A 156 -21.34 -12.99 5.33
CA ASP A 156 -22.69 -13.53 5.49
C ASP A 156 -23.47 -12.75 6.56
N GLY A 157 -22.77 -12.17 7.54
CA GLY A 157 -23.27 -11.23 8.54
C GLY A 157 -23.41 -9.78 8.06
N TRP A 158 -23.26 -9.50 6.75
CA TRP A 158 -23.41 -8.18 6.14
C TRP A 158 -22.42 -7.10 6.61
N TYR A 159 -21.31 -7.48 7.27
CA TYR A 159 -20.24 -6.57 7.68
C TYR A 159 -19.28 -6.24 6.52
N LEU A 160 -19.14 -7.14 5.55
CA LEU A 160 -18.34 -6.93 4.33
C LEU A 160 -19.20 -6.99 3.07
N PRO A 161 -19.15 -5.96 2.19
CA PRO A 161 -20.05 -5.86 1.05
C PRO A 161 -19.64 -6.73 -0.15
N SER A 162 -18.39 -7.20 -0.23
CA SER A 162 -17.90 -7.92 -1.41
C SER A 162 -16.81 -8.94 -1.07
N SER A 163 -16.88 -10.12 -1.69
CA SER A 163 -15.85 -11.16 -1.63
C SER A 163 -14.54 -10.75 -2.34
N SER A 164 -14.57 -9.74 -3.21
CA SER A 164 -13.37 -9.21 -3.87
C SER A 164 -12.37 -8.60 -2.87
N VAL A 165 -12.83 -8.24 -1.66
CA VAL A 165 -11.97 -7.71 -0.59
C VAL A 165 -10.97 -8.78 -0.13
N PHE A 166 -11.31 -10.07 -0.23
CA PHE A 166 -10.42 -11.15 0.17
C PHE A 166 -9.37 -11.52 -0.88
N GLN A 167 -9.39 -10.87 -2.05
CA GLN A 167 -8.49 -11.18 -3.16
C GLN A 167 -7.35 -10.17 -3.25
N CYS A 168 -6.12 -10.71 -3.35
CA CYS A 168 -4.93 -9.94 -3.66
C CYS A 168 -4.80 -9.79 -5.18
N PRO A 169 -4.67 -8.57 -5.73
CA PRO A 169 -4.53 -8.33 -7.18
C PRO A 169 -3.22 -8.86 -7.79
N SER A 170 -2.28 -9.35 -6.97
CA SER A 170 -1.06 -10.01 -7.45
C SER A 170 -1.22 -11.52 -7.67
N VAL A 171 -2.35 -12.11 -7.26
CA VAL A 171 -2.58 -13.55 -7.38
C VAL A 171 -3.92 -13.80 -8.05
N GLU A 172 -3.91 -14.57 -9.13
CA GLU A 172 -5.14 -15.02 -9.80
C GLU A 172 -5.64 -16.34 -9.22
N GLY A 173 -6.96 -16.51 -9.08
CA GLY A 173 -7.59 -17.79 -8.79
C GLY A 173 -7.55 -18.28 -7.33
N ARG A 174 -7.03 -17.50 -6.38
CA ARG A 174 -7.17 -17.82 -4.93
C ARG A 174 -8.46 -17.25 -4.37
N LYS A 175 -9.20 -18.09 -3.62
CA LYS A 175 -10.46 -17.72 -2.97
C LYS A 175 -10.22 -16.77 -1.78
N SER A 176 -9.21 -17.04 -0.95
CA SER A 176 -8.76 -16.13 0.11
C SER A 176 -7.25 -15.87 0.04
N CYS A 177 -6.89 -14.58 0.09
CA CYS A 177 -5.50 -14.11 0.11
C CYS A 177 -5.08 -13.56 1.47
N TYR A 178 -6.01 -13.41 2.41
CA TYR A 178 -5.80 -12.91 3.77
C TYR A 178 -6.21 -13.99 4.76
N VAL A 179 -5.41 -14.15 5.80
CA VAL A 179 -5.55 -15.14 6.85
C VAL A 179 -5.95 -14.42 8.14
N TYR A 180 -7.07 -14.82 8.72
CA TYR A 180 -7.50 -14.37 10.03
C TYR A 180 -6.90 -15.27 11.11
N ILE A 181 -6.21 -14.66 12.09
CA ILE A 181 -5.52 -15.35 13.18
C ILE A 181 -5.93 -14.88 14.57
N GLY A 182 -6.78 -13.84 14.69
CA GLY A 182 -7.22 -13.32 15.99
C GLY A 182 -8.40 -14.05 16.62
N GLU A 183 -8.64 -15.31 16.22
CA GLU A 183 -9.73 -16.12 16.76
C GLU A 183 -9.66 -16.18 18.30
N GLY A 184 -10.78 -15.86 18.95
CA GLY A 184 -10.90 -15.92 20.41
C GLY A 184 -10.18 -14.80 21.16
N LEU A 185 -9.67 -13.79 20.46
CA LEU A 185 -9.10 -12.59 21.10
C LEU A 185 -10.17 -11.54 21.36
N ASP A 186 -10.05 -10.88 22.51
CA ASP A 186 -10.78 -9.65 22.83
C ASP A 186 -10.16 -8.46 22.07
N SER A 187 -11.00 -7.64 21.46
CA SER A 187 -10.59 -6.51 20.62
C SER A 187 -9.81 -5.45 21.41
N SER A 188 -10.06 -5.31 22.72
CA SER A 188 -9.37 -4.37 23.59
C SER A 188 -7.95 -4.83 23.94
N LEU A 189 -7.78 -6.13 24.17
CA LEU A 189 -6.49 -6.74 24.53
C LEU A 189 -5.59 -6.93 23.30
N ALA A 190 -6.17 -7.08 22.11
CA ALA A 190 -5.45 -7.34 20.87
C ALA A 190 -5.04 -6.07 20.09
N SER A 191 -5.20 -4.88 20.65
CA SER A 191 -4.98 -3.60 19.94
C SER A 191 -3.64 -3.53 19.18
N SER A 192 -2.54 -3.97 19.78
CA SER A 192 -1.20 -3.98 19.17
C SER A 192 -0.84 -5.27 18.44
N LEU A 193 -1.74 -6.26 18.40
CA LEU A 193 -1.48 -7.59 17.86
C LEU A 193 -1.91 -7.71 16.39
N PRO A 194 -1.16 -8.46 15.57
CA PRO A 194 -1.59 -8.78 14.20
C PRO A 194 -2.75 -9.77 14.25
N VAL A 195 -3.94 -9.33 13.81
CA VAL A 195 -5.17 -10.12 13.82
C VAL A 195 -5.50 -10.68 12.43
N VAL A 196 -5.14 -9.94 11.38
CA VAL A 196 -5.28 -10.37 9.98
C VAL A 196 -3.94 -10.19 9.29
N ILE A 197 -3.49 -11.20 8.56
CA ILE A 197 -2.28 -11.09 7.76
C ILE A 197 -2.52 -11.51 6.33
N GLU A 198 -1.89 -10.81 5.40
CA GLU A 198 -1.81 -11.27 4.04
C GLU A 198 -0.95 -12.53 3.94
N ASN A 199 -1.36 -13.50 3.13
CA ASN A 199 -0.59 -14.72 2.92
C ASN A 199 0.81 -14.36 2.35
N PRO A 200 1.92 -14.74 3.01
CA PRO A 200 3.27 -14.43 2.56
C PRO A 200 3.63 -14.99 1.17
N LYS A 201 2.83 -15.93 0.64
CA LYS A 201 2.99 -16.45 -0.72
C LYS A 201 2.47 -15.50 -1.80
N ASN A 202 1.69 -14.48 -1.47
CA ASN A 202 1.12 -13.54 -2.45
C ASN A 202 2.16 -12.58 -3.01
N HIS A 203 3.06 -12.13 -2.14
CA HIS A 203 4.04 -11.09 -2.44
C HIS A 203 5.43 -11.49 -1.98
N LYS A 204 6.47 -11.08 -2.71
CA LYS A 204 7.86 -11.38 -2.36
C LYS A 204 8.48 -10.20 -1.61
N GLY A 205 8.69 -10.35 -0.31
CA GLY A 205 9.47 -9.40 0.50
C GLY A 205 8.64 -8.32 1.20
N TYR A 206 7.32 -8.38 1.09
CA TYR A 206 6.41 -7.55 1.88
C TYR A 206 5.07 -8.26 2.07
N ILE A 207 4.31 -7.83 3.08
CA ILE A 207 2.93 -8.26 3.33
C ILE A 207 2.09 -7.09 3.85
N SER A 208 0.78 -7.23 3.81
CA SER A 208 -0.17 -6.34 4.47
C SER A 208 -0.63 -6.97 5.80
N VAL A 209 -0.68 -6.18 6.86
CA VAL A 209 -1.01 -6.63 8.23
C VAL A 209 -2.10 -5.75 8.81
N GLY A 210 -3.14 -6.36 9.35
CA GLY A 210 -4.22 -5.73 10.11
C GLY A 210 -4.04 -6.00 11.59
N TYR A 211 -4.11 -4.95 12.40
CA TYR A 211 -3.92 -5.00 13.84
C TYR A 211 -5.25 -4.91 14.57
N GLY A 212 -5.33 -5.44 15.80
CA GLY A 212 -6.58 -5.44 16.56
C GLY A 212 -7.13 -4.05 16.88
N ASP A 213 -6.33 -2.99 16.81
CA ASP A 213 -6.79 -1.59 16.91
C ASP A 213 -7.56 -1.10 15.66
N GLY A 214 -7.67 -1.94 14.63
CA GLY A 214 -8.32 -1.62 13.35
C GLY A 214 -7.36 -0.98 12.34
N SER A 215 -6.10 -0.74 12.70
CA SER A 215 -5.10 -0.20 11.79
C SER A 215 -4.64 -1.25 10.77
N ALA A 216 -4.32 -0.77 9.57
CA ALA A 216 -3.79 -1.60 8.48
C ALA A 216 -2.45 -1.04 8.03
N ARG A 217 -1.38 -1.83 8.22
CA ARG A 217 -0.05 -1.52 7.68
C ARG A 217 0.16 -2.29 6.39
N GLY A 218 0.22 -1.56 5.29
CA GLY A 218 0.72 -2.09 4.01
C GLY A 218 2.24 -2.09 3.96
N HIS A 219 2.80 -2.78 2.96
CA HIS A 219 4.24 -2.72 2.64
C HIS A 219 5.16 -3.16 3.80
N TYR A 220 4.68 -4.02 4.70
CA TYR A 220 5.48 -4.50 5.81
C TYR A 220 6.62 -5.35 5.29
N LYS A 221 7.84 -4.80 5.24
CA LYS A 221 9.02 -5.48 4.70
C LYS A 221 9.31 -6.74 5.52
N ILE A 222 9.24 -7.91 4.88
CA ILE A 222 9.60 -9.21 5.44
C ILE A 222 10.73 -9.87 4.64
N PRO A 223 11.59 -10.69 5.26
CA PRO A 223 12.55 -11.52 4.55
C PRO A 223 11.89 -12.40 3.48
N LYS A 224 12.50 -12.47 2.28
CA LYS A 224 11.93 -13.19 1.11
C LYS A 224 11.82 -14.72 1.30
N ASN A 225 12.52 -15.27 2.29
CA ASN A 225 12.49 -16.69 2.65
C ASN A 225 11.31 -17.06 3.55
N ILE A 226 10.64 -16.09 4.16
CA ILE A 226 9.45 -16.32 4.98
C ILE A 226 8.25 -16.52 4.05
N ARG A 227 7.71 -17.75 4.02
CA ARG A 227 6.52 -18.13 3.24
C ARG A 227 5.38 -18.71 4.07
N SER A 228 5.65 -19.01 5.34
CA SER A 228 4.69 -19.55 6.31
C SER A 228 4.03 -18.41 7.07
N VAL A 229 2.75 -18.56 7.40
CA VAL A 229 1.99 -17.55 8.18
C VAL A 229 2.59 -17.45 9.59
N SER A 230 2.80 -18.58 10.27
CA SER A 230 3.45 -18.64 11.59
C SER A 230 4.77 -17.85 11.67
N LYS A 231 5.73 -18.16 10.79
CA LYS A 231 7.02 -17.45 10.73
C LYS A 231 6.88 -15.95 10.43
N ALA A 232 5.86 -15.56 9.65
CA ALA A 232 5.60 -14.15 9.39
C ALA A 232 5.09 -13.43 10.64
N VAL A 233 4.20 -14.06 11.40
CA VAL A 233 3.67 -13.54 12.67
C VAL A 233 4.78 -13.40 13.70
N GLU A 234 5.62 -14.42 13.88
CA GLU A 234 6.79 -14.36 14.77
C GLU A 234 7.68 -13.16 14.43
N TYR A 235 8.02 -13.00 13.15
CA TYR A 235 8.84 -11.89 12.67
C TYR A 235 8.20 -10.52 12.92
N ILE A 236 6.87 -10.39 12.71
CA ILE A 236 6.14 -9.14 12.97
C ILE A 236 6.19 -8.80 14.45
N LEU A 237 5.88 -9.77 15.32
CA LEU A 237 5.86 -9.59 16.77
C LEU A 237 7.24 -9.19 17.31
N GLU A 238 8.30 -9.80 16.78
CA GLU A 238 9.68 -9.46 17.11
C GLU A 238 10.02 -8.02 16.70
N LYS A 239 9.77 -7.67 15.45
CA LYS A 239 10.14 -6.38 14.86
C LYS A 239 9.33 -5.21 15.39
N ASP A 240 8.07 -5.43 15.75
CA ASP A 240 7.20 -4.41 16.34
C ASP A 240 7.47 -4.20 17.84
N GLY A 241 8.40 -4.96 18.43
CA GLY A 241 8.79 -4.80 19.84
C GLY A 241 7.69 -5.23 20.81
N VAL A 242 6.71 -6.00 20.35
CA VAL A 242 5.60 -6.56 21.16
C VAL A 242 6.10 -7.74 22.04
N VAL A 243 7.41 -8.02 21.99
CA VAL A 243 8.12 -9.11 22.68
C VAL A 243 8.10 -9.01 24.22
N SER A 244 7.67 -7.89 24.79
CA SER A 244 7.78 -7.63 26.24
C SER A 244 6.65 -8.16 27.12
N GLN A 245 5.71 -8.96 26.61
CA GLN A 245 4.77 -9.69 27.49
C GLN A 245 4.63 -11.14 27.05
N GLY A 246 4.92 -12.06 27.97
CA GLY A 246 4.44 -13.44 27.94
C GLY A 246 2.92 -13.49 28.13
N SER A 247 2.21 -12.80 27.24
CA SER A 247 0.77 -12.63 27.27
C SER A 247 0.14 -13.84 26.57
N LYS A 248 -0.91 -14.38 27.19
CA LYS A 248 -1.65 -15.56 26.72
C LYS A 248 -2.14 -15.40 25.27
N GLU A 249 -2.38 -14.17 24.86
CA GLU A 249 -2.82 -13.75 23.53
C GLU A 249 -1.77 -14.03 22.45
N LYS A 250 -0.47 -13.86 22.76
CA LYS A 250 0.62 -14.18 21.83
C LYS A 250 0.66 -15.67 21.51
N GLU A 251 0.51 -16.52 22.54
CA GLU A 251 0.50 -17.97 22.37
C GLU A 251 -0.70 -18.43 21.53
N ILE A 252 -1.88 -17.82 21.78
CA ILE A 252 -3.08 -18.04 20.97
C ILE A 252 -2.82 -17.66 19.50
N LEU A 253 -2.25 -16.49 19.22
CA LEU A 253 -1.95 -16.06 17.85
C LEU A 253 -0.99 -16.99 17.12
N LEU A 254 0.09 -17.40 17.78
CA LEU A 254 1.08 -18.28 17.16
C LEU A 254 0.46 -19.65 16.86
N LYS A 255 -0.29 -20.22 17.81
CA LYS A 255 -1.06 -21.45 17.61
C LYS A 255 -2.06 -21.31 16.46
N ASN A 256 -2.74 -20.17 16.35
CA ASN A 256 -3.68 -19.90 15.27
C ASN A 256 -2.97 -19.82 13.91
N ALA A 257 -1.78 -19.22 13.89
CA ALA A 257 -0.97 -19.03 12.69
C ALA A 257 -0.26 -20.32 12.20
N GLU A 258 0.01 -21.29 13.07
CA GLU A 258 0.58 -22.59 12.69
C GLU A 258 -0.31 -23.41 11.77
N ARG A 259 -1.61 -23.10 11.72
CA ARG A 259 -2.60 -23.76 10.86
C ARG A 259 -2.45 -23.41 9.36
N TYR A 260 -1.60 -22.44 8.99
CA TYR A 260 -1.50 -21.88 7.63
C TYR A 260 -0.05 -21.74 7.09
#